data_AF-A0A2E9I2P6-F1
#
_entry.id   AF-A0A2E9I2P6-F1
#
_cell.length_a   1.000
_cell.length_b   1.000
_cell.length_c   1.000
_cell.angle_alpha   90.00
_cell.angle_beta   90.00
_cell.angle_gamma   90.00
#
_symmetry.space_group_name_H-M   'P 1'
#
loop_
_entity.id
_entity.type
_entity.pdbx_description
1 polymer ?
#
loop_
_entity_poly.entity_id
_entity_poly.type
_entity_poly.pdbx_seq_one_letter_code
_entity_poly.pdbx_strand_id
1 'polypeptide(L)' 'MSGTDILTGIGMVLVIEGLVYALAPSLVERLLEALRSLSIEQRRNLGLLTLVSGLLVLWIAKG' A
#
# COMPACT_ATOMS: atom_id res chain seq x y z
N MET A 1 -19.51 4.66 7.98
CA MET A 1 -18.99 3.91 6.81
C MET A 1 -20.08 2.95 6.38
N SER A 2 -20.59 3.11 5.17
CA SER A 2 -21.50 2.16 4.55
C SER A 2 -20.71 0.93 4.07
N GLY A 3 -21.39 -0.21 3.86
CA GLY A 3 -20.75 -1.41 3.27
C GLY A 3 -20.20 -1.16 1.86
N THR A 4 -20.78 -0.20 1.14
CA THR A 4 -20.30 0.24 -0.19
C THR A 4 -18.93 0.91 -0.12
N ASP A 5 -18.64 1.70 0.93
CA ASP A 5 -17.36 2.41 1.07
C ASP A 5 -16.20 1.43 1.21
N ILE A 6 -16.44 0.31 1.91
CA ILE A 6 -15.46 -0.77 2.09
C ILE A 6 -15.20 -1.47 0.75
N LEU A 7 -16.25 -1.80 0.01
CA LEU A 7 -16.11 -2.43 -1.31
C LEU A 7 -15.38 -1.51 -2.29
N THR A 8 -15.66 -0.21 -2.29
CA THR A 8 -14.94 0.77 -3.11
C THR A 8 -13.46 0.83 -2.72
N GLY A 9 -13.13 0.87 -1.43
CA GLY A 9 -11.75 0.85 -0.96
C GLY A 9 -10.99 -0.39 -1.43
N ILE A 10 -11.59 -1.58 -1.28
CA ILE A 10 -11.00 -2.84 -1.76
C ILE A 10 -10.83 -2.81 -3.28
N GLY A 11 -11.85 -2.38 -4.03
CA GLY A 11 -11.80 -2.27 -5.49
C GLY A 11 -10.67 -1.36 -5.97
N MET A 12 -10.49 -0.21 -5.32
CA MET A 12 -9.39 0.71 -5.64
C MET A 12 -8.02 0.09 -5.40
N VAL A 13 -7.83 -0.62 -4.28
CA VAL A 13 -6.57 -1.33 -4.00
C VAL A 13 -6.28 -2.37 -5.08
N LEU A 14 -7.27 -3.17 -5.47
CA LEU A 14 -7.09 -4.19 -6.51
C LEU A 14 -6.72 -3.58 -7.88
N VAL A 15 -7.35 -2.47 -8.25
CA VAL A 15 -7.01 -1.77 -9.51
C VAL A 15 -5.58 -1.25 -9.46
N ILE A 16 -5.19 -0.56 -8.39
CA ILE A 16 -3.86 0.04 -8.26
C ILE A 16 -2.78 -1.06 -8.25
N GLU A 17 -2.93 -2.09 -7.42
CA GLU A 17 -2.02 -3.23 -7.35
C GLU A 17 -1.93 -3.97 -8.70
N GLY A 18 -3.07 -4.26 -9.31
CA GLY A 18 -3.16 -4.92 -10.62
C GLY A 18 -2.45 -4.15 -11.73
N LEU A 19 -2.54 -2.81 -11.73
CA LEU A 19 -1.82 -1.96 -12.68
C LEU A 19 -0.31 -2.06 -12.52
N VAL A 20 0.19 -2.10 -11.28
CA VAL A 20 1.63 -2.26 -11.03
C VAL A 20 2.11 -3.60 -11.59
N TYR A 21 1.37 -4.69 -11.37
CA TYR A 21 1.71 -6.01 -11.92
C TYR A 21 1.64 -6.06 -13.45
N ALA A 22 0.62 -5.44 -14.05
CA ALA A 22 0.40 -5.49 -15.50
C ALA A 22 1.35 -4.58 -16.30
N LEU A 23 1.66 -3.39 -15.78
CA LEU A 23 2.41 -2.36 -16.50
C LEU A 23 3.91 -2.36 -16.15
N ALA A 24 4.28 -2.73 -14.93
CA ALA A 24 5.66 -2.63 -14.45
C ALA A 24 6.08 -3.83 -13.57
N PRO A 25 6.02 -5.07 -14.09
CA PRO A 25 6.38 -6.27 -13.31
C PRO A 25 7.83 -6.23 -12.78
N SER A 26 8.77 -5.65 -13.54
CA SER A 26 10.16 -5.50 -13.09
C SER A 26 10.33 -4.53 -11.91
N LEU A 27 9.42 -3.58 -11.72
CA LEU A 27 9.42 -2.72 -10.55
C LEU A 27 9.09 -3.53 -9.30
N VAL A 28 8.13 -4.45 -9.38
CA VAL A 28 7.74 -5.34 -8.27
C VAL A 28 8.92 -6.19 -7.84
N GLU A 29 9.63 -6.81 -8.78
CA GLU A 29 10.81 -7.62 -8.50
C GLU A 29 11.88 -6.81 -7.74
N ARG A 30 12.21 -5.61 -8.25
CA ARG A 30 13.19 -4.71 -7.61
C ARG A 30 12.76 -4.24 -6.23
N LEU A 31 11.48 -3.96 -6.03
CA LEU A 31 10.92 -3.59 -4.72
C LEU A 31 11.01 -4.76 -3.74
N LEU A 32 10.71 -5.98 -4.19
CA LEU A 32 10.81 -7.19 -3.37
C LEU A 32 12.27 -7.48 -2.99
N GLU A 33 13.23 -7.30 -3.90
CA GLU A 33 14.66 -7.40 -3.61
C GLU A 33 15.11 -6.36 -2.58
N ALA A 34 14.68 -5.11 -2.75
CA ALA A 34 14.97 -4.04 -1.80
C ALA A 34 14.35 -4.32 -0.42
N LEU A 35 13.11 -4.81 -0.36
CA LEU A 35 12.48 -5.22 0.90
C LEU A 35 13.21 -6.40 1.53
N ARG A 36 13.70 -7.34 0.72
CA ARG A 36 14.46 -8.51 1.20
C ARG A 36 15.80 -8.14 1.83
N SER A 37 16.45 -7.06 1.38
CA SER A 37 17.72 -6.61 1.97
C SER A 37 17.54 -5.90 3.32
N LEU A 38 16.33 -5.46 3.66
CA LEU A 38 16.02 -4.87 4.97
C LEU A 38 15.93 -5.92 6.07
N SER A 39 16.40 -5.55 7.27
CA SER A 39 16.16 -6.31 8.51
C SER A 39 14.68 -6.34 8.88
N ILE A 40 14.28 -7.29 9.73
CA ILE A 40 12.89 -7.44 10.18
C ILE A 40 12.37 -6.16 10.85
N GLU A 41 13.19 -5.51 11.68
CA GLU A 41 12.84 -4.27 12.35
C GLU A 41 12.60 -3.12 11.36
N GLN A 42 13.49 -2.97 10.37
CA GLN A 42 13.31 -1.97 9.30
C GLN A 42 12.03 -2.20 8.50
N ARG A 43 11.69 -3.45 8.17
CA ARG A 43 10.43 -3.77 7.48
C ARG A 43 9.21 -3.41 8.33
N ARG A 44 9.26 -3.65 9.64
CA ARG A 44 8.19 -3.27 10.57
C ARG A 44 8.03 -1.75 10.65
N ASN A 45 9.15 -1.02 10.75
CA ASN A 45 9.13 0.43 10.80
C ASN A 45 8.60 1.03 9.49
N LEU A 46 9.00 0.49 8.34
CA LEU A 46 8.46 0.89 7.04
C LEU A 46 6.94 0.66 6.97
N GLY A 47 6.48 -0.52 7.40
CA GLY A 47 5.04 -0.83 7.44
C GLY A 47 4.26 0.12 8.37
N LEU A 48 4.81 0.44 9.54
CA LEU A 48 4.20 1.40 10.47
C LEU A 48 4.13 2.81 9.88
N LEU A 49 5.20 3.26 9.22
CA LEU A 49 5.22 4.56 8.54
C LEU A 49 4.17 4.63 7.44
N THR A 50 4.06 3.58 6.61
CA THR A 50 3.02 3.51 5.57
C THR A 50 1.62 3.54 6.16
N LEU A 51 1.37 2.80 7.26
CA LEU A 51 0.09 2.78 7.95
C LEU A 51 -0.30 4.16 8.51
N VAL A 52 0.62 4.80 9.25
CA VAL A 52 0.38 6.11 9.84
C VAL A 52 0.16 7.16 8.76
N SER A 53 0.95 7.12 7.68
CA SER A 53 0.80 8.04 6.54
C SER A 53 -0.56 7.86 5.87
N GLY A 54 -1.00 6.62 5.64
CA GLY A 54 -2.31 6.33 5.08
C GLY A 54 -3.46 6.83 5.97
N LEU A 55 -3.34 6.64 7.29
CA LEU A 55 -4.32 7.15 8.25
C LEU A 55 -4.39 8.69 8.23
N LEU A 56 -3.24 9.37 8.17
CA LEU A 56 -3.18 10.83 8.06
C LEU A 56 -3.84 11.35 6.78
N VAL A 57 -3.58 10.71 5.63
CA VAL A 57 -4.22 11.07 4.37
C VAL A 57 -5.74 10.88 4.45
N LEU A 58 -6.21 9.76 5.00
CA LEU A 58 -7.65 9.51 5.19
C LEU A 58 -8.28 10.50 6.17
N TRP A 59 -7.55 10.89 7.22
CA TRP A 59 -7.99 11.89 8.18
C TRP A 59 -8.13 13.27 7.52
N ILE A 60 -7.16 13.70 6.72
CA ILE A 60 -7.23 14.96 5.97
C ILE A 60 -8.34 14.92 4.91
N ALA A 61 -8.56 13.79 4.26
CA ALA A 61 -9.58 13.67 3.21
C ALA A 61 -11.02 13.62 3.76
N LYS A 62 -11.20 13.25 5.04
CA LYS A 62 -12.52 13.12 5.68
C LYS A 62 -12.80 14.18 6.75
N GLY A 63 -11.76 14.83 7.27
CA GLY A 63 -11.86 15.97 8.20
C GLY A 63 -12.13 17.26 7.45
#